data_AF-A0A2V5M840-F1
#
_entry.id   AF-A0A2V5M840-F1
#
_cell.length_a   1.000
_cell.length_b   1.000
_cell.length_c   1.000
_cell.angle_alpha   90.00
_cell.angle_beta   90.00
_cell.angle_gamma   90.00
#
_symmetry.space_group_name_H-M   'P 1'
#
loop_
_entity.id
_entity.type
_entity.pdbx_description
1 polymer ?
#
loop_
_entity_poly.entity_id
_entity_poly.type
_entity_poly.pdbx_seq_one_letter_code
_entity_poly.pdbx_strand_id
1 'polypeptide(L)'
;NDIADAAFSDAIKVELKNREAYTGRLRLALAANDTTKAQTIAAEIAQLWPDDAAARNQDAYLRLLLGASGDAAEAAEREAKVLVAKEPRNWQARATLGLACLRLGRNQEALAAIREPRVTGVEPPGALAVRAAILAANGYEQGARNDARLVSAEPLLSEERALIAPLLQ
;
A
#
# COMPACT_ATOMS: atom_id res chain seq x y z
N ASN A 1 9.46 -10.16 18.55
CA ASN A 1 9.93 -9.40 17.37
C ASN A 1 11.40 -9.05 17.43
N ASP A 2 11.96 -8.78 18.60
CA ASP A 2 13.32 -8.22 18.75
C ASP A 2 14.47 -9.13 18.25
N ILE A 3 14.38 -10.45 18.46
CA ILE A 3 15.43 -11.39 18.02
C ILE A 3 15.54 -11.44 16.49
N ALA A 4 14.40 -11.38 15.78
CA ALA A 4 14.39 -11.44 14.31
C ALA A 4 14.86 -10.11 13.69
N ASP A 5 14.48 -8.96 14.27
CA ASP A 5 14.96 -7.65 13.82
C ASP A 5 16.48 -7.52 14.00
N ALA A 6 17.01 -8.02 15.12
CA ALA A 6 18.46 -8.09 15.37
C ALA A 6 19.18 -8.97 14.35
N ALA A 7 18.65 -10.17 14.08
CA ALA A 7 19.25 -11.10 13.10
C ALA A 7 19.33 -10.50 11.69
N PHE A 8 18.28 -9.81 11.23
CA PHE A 8 18.33 -9.12 9.94
C PHE A 8 19.27 -7.93 9.94
N SER A 9 19.34 -7.18 11.04
CA SER A 9 20.28 -6.07 11.18
C SER A 9 21.73 -6.55 11.13
N ASP A 10 22.04 -7.68 11.74
CA ASP A 10 23.37 -8.29 11.69
C ASP A 10 23.70 -8.84 10.30
N ALA A 11 22.72 -9.43 9.59
CA ALA A 11 22.90 -9.84 8.20
C ALA A 11 23.28 -8.66 7.28
N ILE A 12 22.66 -7.48 7.47
CA ILE A 12 22.98 -6.26 6.70
C ILE A 12 24.39 -5.74 7.02
N LYS A 13 24.89 -5.91 8.25
CA LYS A 13 26.28 -5.53 8.59
C LYS A 13 27.30 -6.40 7.86
N VAL A 14 26.97 -7.67 7.60
CA VAL A 14 27.83 -8.61 6.86
C VAL A 14 27.73 -8.34 5.36
N GLU A 15 26.52 -8.15 4.84
CA GLU A 15 26.25 -7.85 3.45
C GLU A 15 25.29 -6.67 3.31
N LEU A 16 25.86 -5.50 2.98
CA LEU A 16 25.13 -4.22 2.92
C LEU A 16 23.94 -4.21 1.96
N LYS A 17 23.93 -5.09 0.94
CA LYS A 17 22.83 -5.25 -0.03
C LYS A 17 22.16 -6.63 0.08
N ASN A 18 21.88 -7.10 1.30
CA ASN A 18 21.11 -8.32 1.50
C ASN A 18 19.59 -8.05 1.37
N ARG A 19 19.01 -8.30 0.18
CA ARG A 19 17.58 -8.03 -0.10
C ARG A 19 16.62 -8.80 0.81
N GLU A 20 16.97 -10.02 1.20
CA GLU A 20 16.13 -10.87 2.06
C GLU A 20 16.05 -10.31 3.48
N ALA A 21 17.17 -9.84 4.03
CA ALA A 21 17.21 -9.23 5.35
C ALA A 21 16.33 -7.97 5.42
N TYR A 22 16.41 -7.12 4.40
CA TYR A 22 15.53 -5.94 4.29
C TYR A 22 14.05 -6.33 4.14
N THR A 23 13.73 -7.36 3.35
CA THR A 23 12.35 -7.89 3.25
C THR A 23 11.85 -8.39 4.60
N GLY A 24 12.69 -9.08 5.36
CA GLY A 24 12.40 -9.56 6.70
C GLY A 24 12.07 -8.41 7.66
N ARG A 25 12.91 -7.38 7.70
CA ARG A 25 12.68 -6.15 8.50
C ARG A 25 11.36 -5.48 8.13
N LEU A 26 11.09 -5.30 6.84
CA LEU A 26 9.84 -4.69 6.37
C LEU A 26 8.62 -5.51 6.82
N ARG A 27 8.67 -6.84 6.69
CA ARG A 27 7.59 -7.73 7.13
C ARG A 27 7.32 -7.61 8.63
N LEU A 28 8.38 -7.52 9.44
CA LEU A 28 8.24 -7.35 10.90
C LEU A 28 7.61 -6.01 11.25
N ALA A 29 7.99 -4.92 10.56
CA ALA A 29 7.41 -3.61 10.79
C ALA A 29 5.91 -3.57 10.41
N LEU A 30 5.55 -4.14 9.26
CA LEU A 30 4.15 -4.28 8.83
C LEU A 30 3.33 -5.12 9.82
N ALA A 31 3.87 -6.25 10.28
CA ALA A 31 3.20 -7.10 11.26
C ALA A 31 3.07 -6.45 12.65
N ALA A 32 3.98 -5.53 12.99
CA ALA A 32 3.91 -4.72 14.21
C ALA A 32 2.95 -3.53 14.09
N ASN A 33 2.31 -3.33 12.93
CA ASN A 33 1.45 -2.19 12.64
C ASN A 33 2.19 -0.83 12.83
N ASP A 34 3.50 -0.82 12.55
CA ASP A 34 4.34 0.37 12.61
C ASP A 34 4.59 0.88 11.18
N THR A 35 3.59 1.60 10.65
CA THR A 35 3.59 2.11 9.27
C THR A 35 4.76 3.05 8.99
N THR A 36 5.17 3.85 9.99
CA THR A 36 6.32 4.77 9.86
C THR A 36 7.64 4.00 9.73
N LYS A 37 7.88 3.00 10.58
CA LYS A 37 9.07 2.14 10.46
C LYS A 37 9.04 1.35 9.15
N ALA A 38 7.87 0.82 8.76
CA ALA A 38 7.70 0.12 7.49
C ALA A 38 8.04 1.03 6.29
N GLN A 39 7.56 2.28 6.30
CA GLN A 39 7.85 3.25 5.24
C GLN A 39 9.35 3.57 5.16
N THR A 40 10.00 3.76 6.31
CA THR A 40 11.45 4.02 6.37
C THR A 40 12.24 2.88 5.73
N ILE A 41 11.93 1.62 6.09
CA ILE A 41 12.58 0.44 5.52
C ILE A 41 12.26 0.30 4.02
N ALA A 42 11.02 0.55 3.60
CA ALA A 42 10.64 0.51 2.18
C ALA A 42 11.40 1.55 1.36
N ALA A 43 11.61 2.75 1.89
CA ALA A 43 12.42 3.79 1.25
C ALA A 43 13.89 3.37 1.13
N GLU A 44 14.48 2.75 2.17
CA GLU A 44 15.84 2.19 2.12
C GLU A 44 15.95 1.13 1.00
N ILE A 45 14.97 0.23 0.89
CA ILE A 45 14.93 -0.79 -0.17
C ILE A 45 14.86 -0.12 -1.55
N ALA A 46 13.94 0.83 -1.74
CA ALA A 46 13.78 1.53 -3.01
C ALA A 46 15.06 2.28 -3.45
N GLN A 47 15.85 2.79 -2.48
CA GLN A 47 17.13 3.44 -2.76
C GLN A 47 18.25 2.44 -3.12
N LEU A 48 18.30 1.29 -2.44
CA LEU A 48 19.35 0.27 -2.67
C LEU A 48 19.14 -0.52 -3.97
N TRP A 49 17.88 -0.70 -4.38
CA TRP A 49 17.44 -1.39 -5.59
C TRP A 49 16.48 -0.50 -6.41
N PRO A 50 16.98 0.55 -7.09
CA PRO A 50 16.13 1.50 -7.83
C PRO A 50 15.34 0.84 -8.98
N ASP A 51 15.82 -0.27 -9.52
CA ASP A 51 15.15 -1.03 -10.58
C ASP A 51 13.99 -1.91 -10.06
N ASP A 52 13.87 -2.11 -8.74
CA ASP A 52 12.77 -2.85 -8.12
C ASP A 52 11.51 -1.96 -8.07
N ALA A 53 10.69 -2.05 -9.12
CA ALA A 53 9.44 -1.31 -9.23
C ALA A 53 8.44 -1.66 -8.11
N ALA A 54 8.47 -2.88 -7.59
CA ALA A 54 7.60 -3.28 -6.49
C ALA A 54 8.02 -2.61 -5.18
N ALA A 55 9.32 -2.52 -4.91
CA ALA A 55 9.84 -1.79 -3.75
C ALA A 55 9.50 -0.29 -3.80
N ARG A 56 9.68 0.35 -4.96
CA ARG A 56 9.28 1.75 -5.15
C ARG A 56 7.78 1.97 -4.95
N ASN A 57 6.95 1.07 -5.48
CA ASN A 57 5.50 1.12 -5.26
C ASN A 57 5.12 0.92 -3.79
N GLN A 58 5.83 0.06 -3.06
CA GLN A 58 5.61 -0.16 -1.62
C GLN A 58 5.93 1.10 -0.80
N ASP A 59 7.05 1.77 -1.06
CA ASP A 59 7.39 3.04 -0.41
C ASP A 59 6.34 4.13 -0.72
N ALA A 60 5.98 4.28 -2.00
CA ALA A 60 4.95 5.23 -2.43
C ALA A 60 3.59 4.96 -1.73
N TYR A 61 3.17 3.69 -1.65
CA TYR A 61 1.95 3.30 -0.97
C TYR A 61 1.94 3.71 0.51
N LEU A 62 3.02 3.39 1.23
CA LEU A 62 3.14 3.69 2.66
C LEU A 62 3.20 5.19 2.92
N ARG A 63 3.87 5.98 2.07
CA ARG A 63 3.84 7.45 2.14
C ARG A 63 2.43 8.01 1.98
N LEU A 64 1.65 7.48 1.03
CA LEU A 64 0.26 7.92 0.81
C LEU A 64 -0.66 7.58 1.98
N LEU A 65 -0.46 6.41 2.61
CA LEU A 65 -1.15 6.03 3.84
C LEU A 65 -0.84 7.02 4.96
N LEU A 66 0.44 7.39 5.13
CA LEU A 66 0.92 8.39 6.09
C LEU A 66 0.58 9.85 5.72
N GLY A 67 -0.25 10.06 4.68
CA GLY A 67 -0.81 11.38 4.36
C GLY A 67 -0.04 12.19 3.32
N ALA A 68 0.90 11.59 2.58
CA ALA A 68 1.51 12.26 1.44
C ALA A 68 0.46 12.73 0.43
N SER A 69 0.62 13.97 -0.05
CA SER A 69 -0.28 14.67 -0.97
C SER A 69 0.52 15.61 -1.88
N GLY A 70 -0.14 16.34 -2.79
CA GLY A 70 0.51 17.24 -3.73
C GLY A 70 1.53 16.51 -4.62
N ASP A 71 2.70 17.11 -4.82
CA ASP A 71 3.77 16.59 -5.69
C ASP A 71 4.17 15.15 -5.36
N ALA A 72 4.17 14.77 -4.08
CA ALA A 72 4.48 13.41 -3.65
C ALA A 72 3.42 12.41 -4.12
N ALA A 73 2.14 12.79 -4.09
CA ALA A 73 1.06 11.96 -4.63
C ALA A 73 1.09 11.92 -6.16
N GLU A 74 1.44 13.02 -6.84
CA GLU A 74 1.60 13.03 -8.30
C GLU A 74 2.78 12.16 -8.77
N ALA A 75 3.87 12.11 -8.01
CA ALA A 75 4.98 11.18 -8.26
C ALA A 75 4.52 9.72 -8.10
N ALA A 76 3.85 9.40 -6.99
CA ALA A 76 3.31 8.07 -6.74
C ALA A 76 2.31 7.63 -7.82
N GLU A 77 1.43 8.55 -8.26
CA GLU A 77 0.46 8.31 -9.33
C GLU A 77 1.18 7.94 -10.64
N ARG A 78 2.19 8.70 -11.05
CA ARG A 78 2.94 8.44 -12.30
C ARG A 78 3.64 7.09 -12.28
N GLU A 79 4.30 6.77 -11.17
CA GLU A 79 5.00 5.48 -11.03
C GLU A 79 4.02 4.30 -11.00
N ALA A 80 2.92 4.43 -10.25
CA ALA A 80 1.90 3.40 -10.17
C ALA A 80 1.17 3.21 -11.51
N LYS A 81 0.92 4.27 -12.29
CA LYS A 81 0.37 4.18 -13.66
C LYS A 81 1.24 3.30 -14.55
N VAL A 82 2.56 3.47 -14.51
CA VAL A 82 3.50 2.63 -15.29
C VAL A 82 3.44 1.17 -14.83
N LEU A 83 3.39 0.92 -13.53
CA LEU A 83 3.33 -0.45 -13.00
C LEU A 83 2.01 -1.15 -13.33
N VAL A 84 0.87 -0.45 -13.21
CA VAL A 84 -0.46 -0.99 -13.59
C VAL A 84 -0.52 -1.28 -15.09
N ALA A 85 0.11 -0.47 -15.95
CA ALA A 85 0.15 -0.74 -17.38
C ALA A 85 0.94 -2.03 -17.72
N LYS A 86 2.02 -2.31 -16.98
CA LYS A 86 2.82 -3.54 -17.14
C LYS A 86 2.17 -4.75 -16.49
N GLU A 87 1.53 -4.56 -15.34
CA GLU A 87 0.91 -5.59 -14.53
C GLU A 87 -0.54 -5.22 -14.20
N PRO A 88 -1.48 -5.38 -15.15
CA PRO A 88 -2.86 -4.95 -14.95
C PRO A 88 -3.58 -5.66 -13.82
N ARG A 89 -3.07 -6.79 -13.30
CA ARG A 89 -3.68 -7.51 -12.17
C ARG A 89 -2.97 -7.26 -10.84
N ASN A 90 -2.00 -6.35 -10.80
CA ASN A 90 -1.30 -6.01 -9.56
C ASN A 90 -2.18 -5.14 -8.66
N TRP A 91 -2.78 -5.77 -7.65
CA TRP A 91 -3.65 -5.11 -6.67
C TRP A 91 -2.94 -4.02 -5.88
N GLN A 92 -1.67 -4.22 -5.54
CA GLN A 92 -0.90 -3.24 -4.79
C GLN A 92 -0.65 -1.98 -5.62
N ALA A 93 -0.27 -2.13 -6.90
CA ALA A 93 -0.08 -1.01 -7.81
C ALA A 93 -1.38 -0.25 -8.07
N ARG A 94 -2.50 -0.96 -8.23
CA ARG A 94 -3.83 -0.36 -8.37
C ARG A 94 -4.28 0.39 -7.13
N ALA A 95 -4.02 -0.15 -5.94
CA ALA A 95 -4.28 0.52 -4.67
C ALA A 95 -3.44 1.80 -4.54
N THR A 96 -2.14 1.75 -4.85
CA THR A 96 -1.27 2.94 -4.86
C THR A 96 -1.80 4.00 -5.82
N LEU A 97 -2.13 3.62 -7.06
CA LEU A 97 -2.68 4.53 -8.06
C LEU A 97 -3.99 5.18 -7.58
N GLY A 98 -4.94 4.36 -7.12
CA GLY A 98 -6.23 4.85 -6.64
C GLY A 98 -6.10 5.75 -5.42
N LEU A 99 -5.24 5.38 -4.46
CA LEU A 99 -4.98 6.19 -3.27
C LEU A 99 -4.29 7.51 -3.61
N ALA A 100 -3.33 7.51 -4.54
CA ALA A 100 -2.69 8.73 -5.03
C ALA A 100 -3.73 9.68 -5.64
N CYS A 101 -4.60 9.18 -6.53
CA CYS A 101 -5.68 9.97 -7.11
C CYS A 101 -6.65 10.51 -6.04
N LEU A 102 -6.99 9.73 -5.01
CA LEU A 102 -7.81 10.23 -3.89
C LEU A 102 -7.12 11.35 -3.10
N ARG A 103 -5.83 11.22 -2.80
CA ARG A 103 -5.04 12.27 -2.11
C ARG A 103 -4.93 13.55 -2.93
N LEU A 104 -5.08 13.47 -4.24
CA LEU A 104 -5.13 14.60 -5.17
C LEU A 104 -6.56 15.13 -5.40
N GLY A 105 -7.59 14.56 -4.77
CA GLY A 105 -8.99 14.92 -4.98
C GLY A 105 -9.58 14.47 -6.33
N ARG A 106 -8.86 13.62 -7.07
CA ARG A 106 -9.24 13.12 -8.41
C ARG A 106 -10.07 11.84 -8.29
N ASN A 107 -11.26 11.94 -7.67
CA ASN A 107 -12.08 10.78 -7.29
C ASN A 107 -12.46 9.87 -8.48
N GLN A 108 -12.76 10.45 -9.65
CA GLN A 108 -13.11 9.67 -10.85
C GLN A 108 -11.93 8.88 -11.40
N GLU A 109 -10.71 9.43 -11.36
CA GLU A 109 -9.50 8.70 -11.75
C GLU A 109 -9.18 7.58 -10.76
N ALA A 110 -9.39 7.84 -9.46
CA ALA A 110 -9.25 6.81 -8.44
C ALA A 110 -10.22 5.63 -8.70
N LEU A 111 -11.46 5.92 -9.08
CA LEU A 111 -12.45 4.92 -9.45
C LEU A 111 -12.01 4.10 -10.66
N ALA A 112 -11.46 4.75 -11.70
CA ALA A 112 -10.95 4.07 -12.88
C ALA A 112 -9.83 3.07 -12.54
N ALA A 113 -8.95 3.42 -11.59
CA ALA A 113 -7.83 2.56 -11.17
C ALA A 113 -8.26 1.21 -10.56
N ILE A 114 -9.46 1.16 -9.96
CA ILE A 114 -9.98 -0.04 -9.26
C ILE A 114 -11.14 -0.73 -9.99
N ARG A 115 -11.53 -0.27 -11.18
CA ARG A 115 -12.75 -0.72 -11.86
C ARG A 115 -12.65 -2.07 -12.56
N GLU A 116 -11.47 -2.41 -13.05
CA GLU A 116 -11.27 -3.59 -13.90
C GLU A 116 -11.10 -4.94 -13.18
N PRO A 117 -10.45 -5.05 -12.01
CA PRO A 117 -10.22 -6.35 -11.43
C PRO A 117 -11.49 -6.79 -10.69
N ARG A 118 -12.06 -7.92 -11.11
CA ARG A 118 -13.09 -8.60 -10.35
C ARG A 118 -12.47 -9.11 -9.05
N VAL A 119 -13.13 -8.83 -7.92
CA VAL A 119 -12.75 -9.40 -6.62
C VAL A 119 -12.96 -10.91 -6.67
N THR A 120 -11.94 -11.65 -6.24
CA THR A 120 -11.87 -13.11 -6.28
C THR A 120 -11.66 -13.74 -4.90
N GLY A 121 -11.39 -12.93 -3.87
CA GLY A 121 -11.18 -13.36 -2.49
C GLY A 121 -9.72 -13.60 -2.11
N VAL A 122 -8.77 -13.35 -3.01
CA VAL A 122 -7.31 -13.49 -2.77
C VAL A 122 -6.58 -12.14 -2.75
N GLU A 123 -7.34 -11.06 -2.74
CA GLU A 123 -6.82 -9.70 -2.74
C GLU A 123 -6.11 -9.35 -1.43
N PRO A 124 -5.02 -8.56 -1.46
CA PRO A 124 -4.44 -8.02 -0.25
C PRO A 124 -5.48 -7.20 0.53
N PRO A 125 -5.67 -7.43 1.85
CA PRO A 125 -6.67 -6.72 2.65
C PRO A 125 -6.54 -5.18 2.57
N GLY A 126 -5.31 -4.65 2.61
CA GLY A 126 -5.04 -3.22 2.47
C GLY A 126 -5.49 -2.64 1.12
N ALA A 127 -5.34 -3.40 0.03
CA ALA A 127 -5.82 -2.99 -1.29
C ALA A 127 -7.36 -2.92 -1.35
N LEU A 128 -8.05 -3.86 -0.71
CA LEU A 128 -9.51 -3.83 -0.57
C LEU A 128 -9.99 -2.68 0.33
N ALA A 129 -9.26 -2.36 1.40
CA ALA A 129 -9.56 -1.19 2.24
C ALA A 129 -9.48 0.12 1.45
N VAL A 130 -8.46 0.27 0.59
CA VAL A 130 -8.34 1.42 -0.33
C VAL A 130 -9.47 1.43 -1.35
N ARG A 131 -9.82 0.28 -1.95
CA ARG A 131 -10.94 0.20 -2.89
C ARG A 131 -12.26 0.61 -2.23
N ALA A 132 -12.50 0.21 -0.98
CA ALA A 132 -13.67 0.63 -0.21
C ALA A 132 -13.73 2.17 -0.07
N ALA A 133 -12.62 2.82 0.29
CA ALA A 133 -12.56 4.28 0.38
C ALA A 133 -12.79 4.97 -0.97
N ILE A 134 -12.26 4.41 -2.06
CA ILE A 134 -12.49 4.93 -3.42
C ILE A 134 -13.97 4.84 -3.80
N LEU A 135 -14.61 3.71 -3.52
CA LEU A 135 -16.04 3.52 -3.78
C LEU A 135 -16.88 4.52 -2.97
N ALA A 136 -16.55 4.73 -1.70
CA ALA A 136 -17.22 5.70 -0.83
C ALA A 136 -17.08 7.13 -1.37
N ALA A 137 -15.87 7.54 -1.75
CA ALA A 137 -15.59 8.87 -2.31
C ALA A 137 -16.30 9.15 -3.65
N ASN A 138 -16.81 8.10 -4.30
CA ASN A 138 -17.56 8.18 -5.56
C ASN A 138 -19.06 7.86 -5.39
N GLY A 139 -19.57 7.75 -4.16
CA GLY A 139 -20.99 7.52 -3.87
C GLY A 139 -21.46 6.06 -4.01
N TYR A 140 -20.56 5.11 -4.23
CA TYR A 140 -20.88 3.68 -4.29
C TYR A 140 -20.93 3.05 -2.90
N GLU A 141 -21.83 3.55 -2.03
CA GLU A 141 -21.87 3.21 -0.60
C GLU A 141 -21.99 1.71 -0.33
N GLN A 142 -22.89 1.01 -1.04
CA GLN A 142 -23.10 -0.42 -0.81
C GLN A 142 -21.84 -1.24 -1.13
N GLY A 143 -21.17 -0.93 -2.24
CA GLY A 143 -19.91 -1.58 -2.61
C GLY A 143 -18.81 -1.29 -1.60
N ALA A 144 -18.69 -0.04 -1.16
CA ALA A 144 -17.74 0.38 -0.14
C ALA A 144 -17.93 -0.37 1.19
N ARG A 145 -19.18 -0.47 1.68
CA ARG A 145 -19.50 -1.22 2.91
C ARG A 145 -19.24 -2.72 2.77
N ASN A 146 -19.53 -3.30 1.61
CA ASN A 146 -19.25 -4.72 1.36
C ASN A 146 -17.75 -5.00 1.44
N ASP A 147 -16.92 -4.21 0.75
CA ASP A 147 -15.47 -4.33 0.80
C ASP A 147 -14.93 -4.12 2.23
N ALA A 148 -15.40 -3.08 2.93
CA ALA A 148 -15.00 -2.79 4.30
C ALA A 148 -15.30 -3.96 5.25
N ARG A 149 -16.47 -4.58 5.13
CA ARG A 149 -16.86 -5.75 5.95
C ARG A 149 -15.97 -6.95 5.68
N LEU A 150 -15.64 -7.22 4.41
CA LEU A 150 -14.76 -8.34 4.02
C LEU A 150 -13.40 -8.29 4.71
N VAL A 151 -12.86 -7.08 4.96
CA VAL A 151 -11.52 -6.91 5.53
C VAL A 151 -11.52 -6.40 6.97
N SER A 152 -12.69 -6.25 7.60
CA SER A 152 -12.81 -5.66 8.94
C SER A 152 -12.08 -6.45 10.03
N ALA A 153 -12.03 -7.78 9.89
CA ALA A 153 -11.34 -8.71 10.78
C ALA A 153 -9.91 -9.05 10.33
N GLU A 154 -9.48 -8.58 9.16
CA GLU A 154 -8.15 -8.85 8.62
C GLU A 154 -7.08 -7.97 9.29
N PRO A 155 -5.80 -8.42 9.29
CA PRO A 155 -4.69 -7.58 9.71
C PRO A 155 -4.52 -6.43 8.71
N LEU A 156 -4.81 -5.22 9.18
CA LEU A 156 -4.68 -3.97 8.44
C LEU A 156 -3.75 -3.04 9.20
N LEU A 157 -3.00 -2.22 8.47
CA LEU A 157 -2.31 -1.08 9.05
C LEU A 157 -3.32 -0.10 9.66
N SER A 158 -2.90 0.69 10.64
CA SER A 158 -3.76 1.67 11.31
C SER A 158 -4.42 2.63 10.32
N GLU A 159 -3.67 3.09 9.33
CA GLU A 159 -4.10 3.99 8.28
C GLU A 159 -5.07 3.31 7.32
N GLU A 160 -4.84 2.05 6.96
CA GLU A 160 -5.78 1.26 6.15
C GLU A 160 -7.11 1.04 6.89
N ARG A 161 -7.05 0.75 8.20
CA ARG A 161 -8.24 0.61 9.05
C ARG A 161 -9.00 1.93 9.15
N ALA A 162 -8.30 3.05 9.22
CA ALA A 162 -8.91 4.38 9.25
C ALA A 162 -9.69 4.70 7.97
N LEU A 163 -9.25 4.19 6.81
CA LEU A 163 -9.96 4.38 5.53
C LEU A 163 -11.36 3.75 5.53
N ILE A 164 -11.56 2.65 6.26
CA ILE A 164 -12.82 1.90 6.27
C ILE A 164 -13.67 2.11 7.53
N ALA A 165 -13.12 2.72 8.59
CA ALA A 165 -13.83 2.91 9.85
C ALA A 165 -15.20 3.62 9.70
N PRO A 166 -15.38 4.65 8.84
CA PRO A 166 -16.69 5.28 8.62
C PRO A 166 -17.70 4.37 7.92
N LEU A 167 -17.25 3.30 7.26
CA LEU A 167 -18.09 2.40 6.46
C LEU A 167 -18.63 1.21 7.27
N LEU A 168 -18.16 1.04 8.49
CA LEU A 168 -18.51 -0.07 9.38
C LEU A 168 -19.55 0.33 10.46
N GLN A 169 -20.00 1.58 10.45
CA GLN A 169 -21.04 2.10 11.34
C GLN A 169 -22.43 1.67 10.91
#